data_AF-A0A075R7Q1-F1
#
_entry.id   AF-A0A075R7Q1-F1
#
_cell.length_a   1.000
_cell.length_b   1.000
_cell.length_c   1.000
_cell.angle_alpha   90.00
_cell.angle_beta   90.00
_cell.angle_gamma   90.00
#
_symmetry.space_group_name_H-M   'P 1'
#
loop_
_entity.id
_entity.type
_entity.pdbx_description
1 polymer ?
#
loop_
_entity_poly.entity_id
_entity_poly.type
_entity_poly.pdbx_seq_one_letter_code
_entity_poly.pdbx_strand_id
1 'polypeptide(L)'
;MTNVSAMDVASNILILTEKLMEILKHDEEPNPDEWNSVLEQREEQIAHLGKLQALGIDLQAQEKELLQKSYQLDQEILSLMKQQQAKIEEQLQQVNKAKVANKQYAGETTHVAYGAFFDKKN
;
A
#
# COMPACT_ATOMS: atom_id res chain seq x y z
N MET A 1 -6.82 17.08 -29.50
CA MET A 1 -5.70 16.36 -28.85
C MET A 1 -4.87 17.42 -28.16
N THR A 2 -4.97 17.54 -26.84
CA THR A 2 -4.07 18.38 -26.06
C THR A 2 -2.68 17.75 -26.16
N ASN A 3 -1.70 18.49 -26.70
CA ASN A 3 -0.31 18.06 -26.63
C ASN A 3 0.09 18.08 -25.15
N VAL A 4 0.14 16.91 -24.52
CA VAL A 4 0.63 16.77 -23.15
C VAL A 4 2.14 16.98 -23.18
N SER A 5 2.63 18.04 -22.54
CA SER A 5 4.07 18.35 -22.52
C SER A 5 4.81 17.54 -21.46
N ALA A 6 6.12 17.33 -21.65
CA ALA A 6 6.96 16.67 -20.65
C ALA A 6 6.95 17.40 -19.30
N MET A 7 6.84 18.74 -19.33
CA MET A 7 6.71 19.57 -18.14
C MET A 7 5.42 19.29 -17.37
N ASP A 8 4.29 19.18 -18.08
CA ASP A 8 3.00 18.89 -17.45
C ASP A 8 3.02 17.52 -16.79
N VAL A 9 3.58 16.51 -17.48
CA VAL A 9 3.71 15.15 -16.94
C VAL A 9 4.58 15.15 -15.69
N ALA A 10 5.77 15.77 -15.73
CA ALA A 10 6.68 15.81 -14.60
C ALA A 10 6.09 16.56 -13.40
N SER A 11 5.39 17.67 -13.64
CA SER A 11 4.70 18.44 -12.60
C SER A 11 3.55 17.65 -11.98
N ASN A 12 2.74 16.98 -12.79
CA ASN A 12 1.64 16.16 -12.30
C ASN A 12 2.13 14.97 -11.48
N ILE A 13 3.23 14.33 -11.89
CA ILE A 13 3.85 13.26 -11.10
C ILE A 13 4.25 13.79 -9.72
N LEU A 14 4.89 14.96 -9.63
CA LEU A 14 5.26 15.55 -8.35
C LEU A 14 4.02 15.87 -7.49
N ILE A 15 3.02 16.54 -8.05
CA ILE A 15 1.76 16.89 -7.34
C ILE A 15 1.07 15.64 -6.78
N LEU A 16 0.95 14.58 -7.59
CA LEU A 16 0.33 13.32 -7.15
C LEU A 16 1.17 12.63 -6.06
N THR A 17 2.50 12.74 -6.13
CA THR A 17 3.40 12.21 -5.10
C THR A 17 3.25 12.98 -3.79
N GLU A 18 3.16 14.30 -3.84
CA GLU A 18 2.90 15.15 -2.67
C GLU A 18 1.53 14.86 -2.05
N LYS A 19 0.50 14.68 -2.87
CA LYS A 19 -0.84 14.27 -2.40
C LYS A 19 -0.82 12.90 -1.73
N LEU A 20 -0.12 11.92 -2.31
CA LEU A 20 0.04 10.59 -1.70
C LEU A 20 0.74 10.68 -0.34
N MET A 21 1.78 11.51 -0.25
CA MET A 21 2.47 11.77 1.01
C MET A 21 1.54 12.39 2.06
N GLU A 22 0.69 13.34 1.66
CA GLU A 22 -0.26 14.00 2.56
C GLU A 22 -1.27 12.99 3.13
N ILE A 23 -1.90 12.18 2.28
CA ILE A 23 -2.84 11.11 2.69
C ILE A 23 -2.17 10.17 3.70
N LEU A 24 -0.93 9.77 3.43
CA LEU A 24 -0.18 8.83 4.27
C LEU A 24 0.28 9.42 5.60
N LYS A 25 0.50 10.73 5.69
CA LYS A 25 0.96 11.40 6.92
C LYS A 25 -0.18 11.85 7.82
N HIS A 26 -1.32 12.24 7.25
CA HIS A 26 -2.43 12.83 8.02
C HIS A 26 -3.37 11.81 8.63
N ASP A 27 -3.55 10.64 8.00
CA ASP A 27 -4.50 9.64 8.47
C ASP A 27 -3.81 8.57 9.32
N GLU A 28 -4.26 8.39 10.56
CA GLU A 28 -3.80 7.27 11.41
C GLU A 28 -4.20 5.89 10.82
N GLU A 29 -5.23 5.89 9.97
CA GLU A 29 -5.68 4.77 9.15
C GLU A 29 -6.02 5.29 7.75
N PRO A 30 -5.02 5.44 6.86
CA PRO A 30 -5.23 5.98 5.52
C PRO A 30 -6.26 5.17 4.74
N ASN A 31 -7.23 5.85 4.13
CA ASN A 31 -8.26 5.18 3.34
C ASN A 31 -7.64 4.45 2.13
N PRO A 32 -7.75 3.10 2.07
CA PRO A 32 -7.11 2.34 1.01
C PRO A 32 -7.64 2.64 -0.40
N ASP A 33 -8.86 3.14 -0.54
CA ASP A 33 -9.40 3.47 -1.85
C ASP A 33 -8.85 4.81 -2.36
N GLU A 34 -8.58 5.75 -1.44
CA GLU A 34 -8.13 7.09 -1.79
C GLU A 34 -6.68 7.11 -2.29
N TRP A 35 -5.75 6.53 -1.53
CA TRP A 35 -4.35 6.45 -1.97
C TRP A 35 -4.17 5.55 -3.22
N ASN A 36 -5.03 4.54 -3.44
CA ASN A 36 -5.04 3.70 -4.65
C ASN A 36 -5.44 4.53 -5.86
N SER A 37 -6.49 5.35 -5.74
CA SER A 37 -6.89 6.26 -6.82
C SER A 37 -5.77 7.24 -7.21
N VAL A 38 -4.98 7.70 -6.24
CA VAL A 38 -3.82 8.57 -6.51
C VAL A 38 -2.70 7.81 -7.22
N LEU A 39 -2.44 6.56 -6.80
CA LEU A 39 -1.44 5.70 -7.44
C LEU A 39 -1.79 5.40 -8.91
N GLU A 40 -3.05 5.10 -9.22
CA GLU A 40 -3.52 4.88 -10.59
C GLU A 40 -3.31 6.11 -11.48
N GLN A 41 -3.67 7.30 -10.98
CA GLN A 41 -3.43 8.56 -11.70
C GLN A 41 -1.93 8.80 -11.94
N ARG A 42 -1.09 8.44 -10.97
CA ARG A 42 0.37 8.58 -11.10
C ARG A 42 0.94 7.62 -12.12
N GLU A 43 0.45 6.38 -12.15
CA GLU A 43 0.83 5.38 -13.16
C GLU A 43 0.48 5.85 -14.58
N GLU A 44 -0.69 6.48 -14.76
CA GLU A 44 -1.05 7.08 -16.04
C GLU A 44 -0.04 8.16 -16.50
N GLN A 45 0.39 9.04 -15.58
CA GLN A 45 1.40 10.05 -15.90
C GLN A 45 2.77 9.41 -16.24
N ILE A 46 3.18 8.37 -15.51
CA ILE A 46 4.41 7.62 -15.82
C ILE A 46 4.31 6.96 -17.20
N ALA A 47 3.14 6.42 -17.56
CA ALA A 47 2.91 5.88 -18.90
C ALA A 47 3.00 6.97 -19.98
N HIS A 48 2.50 8.18 -19.72
CA HIS A 48 2.69 9.32 -20.61
C HIS A 48 4.16 9.70 -20.77
N LEU A 49 4.93 9.72 -19.68
CA LEU A 49 6.37 9.96 -19.71
C LEU A 49 7.09 8.93 -20.60
N GLY A 50 6.73 7.65 -20.46
CA GLY A 50 7.27 6.56 -21.29
C GLY A 50 6.93 6.73 -22.78
N LYS A 51 5.71 7.18 -23.11
CA LYS A 51 5.33 7.50 -24.49
C LYS A 51 6.15 8.67 -25.06
N LEU A 52 6.36 9.74 -24.27
CA LEU A 52 7.17 10.88 -24.69
C LEU A 52 8.63 10.46 -24.95
N GLN A 53 9.21 9.62 -24.10
CA GLN A 53 10.55 9.06 -24.30
C GLN A 53 10.62 8.19 -25.57
N ALA A 54 9.61 7.37 -25.84
CA ALA A 54 9.55 6.56 -27.06
C ALA A 54 9.44 7.41 -28.34
N LEU A 55 8.90 8.63 -28.24
CA LEU A 55 8.86 9.61 -29.33
C LEU A 55 10.18 10.40 -29.47
N GLY A 56 11.20 10.10 -28.66
CA GLY A 56 12.50 10.79 -28.67
C GLY A 56 12.47 12.18 -28.02
N ILE A 57 11.47 12.47 -27.19
CA ILE A 57 11.40 13.72 -26.43
C ILE A 57 12.32 13.60 -25.22
N ASP A 58 13.41 14.37 -25.24
CA ASP A 58 14.33 14.47 -24.12
C ASP A 58 13.80 15.39 -23.03
N LEU A 59 14.00 14.96 -21.79
CA LEU A 59 13.67 15.76 -20.60
C LEU A 59 14.72 16.85 -20.39
N GLN A 60 14.27 18.10 -20.21
CA GLN A 60 15.15 19.20 -19.85
C GLN A 60 15.50 19.15 -18.35
N ALA A 61 16.34 20.08 -17.91
CA ALA A 61 16.84 20.09 -16.54
C ALA A 61 15.72 20.26 -15.51
N GLN A 62 14.70 21.07 -15.83
CA GLN A 62 13.61 21.38 -14.91
C GLN A 62 12.67 20.18 -14.71
N GLU A 63 12.32 19.43 -15.78
CA GLU A 63 11.52 18.21 -15.63
C GLU A 63 12.27 17.15 -14.84
N LYS A 64 13.60 17.01 -15.06
CA LYS A 64 14.44 16.11 -14.28
C LYS A 64 14.47 16.49 -12.79
N GLU A 65 14.53 17.77 -12.47
CA GLU A 65 14.49 18.25 -11.08
C GLU A 65 13.15 17.89 -10.41
N LEU A 66 12.02 18.07 -11.10
CA LEU A 66 10.70 17.70 -10.58
C LEU A 66 10.59 16.19 -10.33
N LEU A 67 11.06 15.37 -11.28
CA LEU A 67 11.09 13.92 -11.13
C LEU A 67 12.04 13.47 -10.01
N GLN A 68 13.17 14.16 -9.83
CA GLN A 68 14.10 13.89 -8.73
C GLN A 68 13.47 14.19 -7.37
N LYS A 69 12.70 15.28 -7.24
CA LYS A 69 11.94 15.59 -6.02
C LYS A 69 10.87 14.53 -5.76
N SER A 70 10.13 14.11 -6.78
CA SER A 70 9.15 13.02 -6.67
C SER A 70 9.83 11.72 -6.18
N TYR A 71 10.99 11.37 -6.72
CA TYR A 71 11.73 10.20 -6.28
C TYR A 71 12.17 10.26 -4.81
N GLN A 72 12.56 11.45 -4.31
CA GLN A 72 12.91 11.63 -2.90
C GLN A 72 11.69 11.38 -2.01
N LEU A 73 10.53 11.93 -2.37
CA LEU A 73 9.28 11.69 -1.66
C LEU A 73 8.85 10.22 -1.73
N ASP A 74 9.08 9.53 -2.85
CA ASP A 74 8.78 8.09 -2.97
C ASP A 74 9.53 7.26 -1.92
N GLN A 75 10.79 7.61 -1.58
CA GLN A 75 11.54 6.89 -0.55
C GLN A 75 10.89 7.01 0.83
N GLU A 76 10.38 8.20 1.16
CA GLU A 76 9.62 8.44 2.39
C GLU A 76 8.28 7.69 2.36
N ILE A 77 7.53 7.77 1.24
CA ILE A 77 6.26 7.08 1.05
C ILE A 77 6.42 5.58 1.25
N LEU A 78 7.45 4.96 0.64
CA LEU A 78 7.71 3.53 0.80
C LEU A 78 7.93 3.12 2.26
N SER A 79 8.55 3.99 3.07
CA SER A 79 8.69 3.74 4.50
C SER A 79 7.34 3.78 5.21
N LEU A 80 6.50 4.79 4.93
CA LEU A 80 5.17 4.93 5.52
C LEU A 80 4.26 3.75 5.14
N MET A 81 4.25 3.34 3.87
CA MET A 81 3.47 2.19 3.41
C MET A 81 3.90 0.89 4.10
N LYS A 82 5.20 0.68 4.33
CA LYS A 82 5.71 -0.47 5.08
C LYS A 82 5.27 -0.47 6.54
N GLN A 83 5.26 0.69 7.19
CA GLN A 83 4.75 0.83 8.56
C GLN A 83 3.25 0.48 8.62
N GLN A 84 2.47 0.98 7.66
CA GLN A 84 1.05 0.66 7.56
C GLN A 84 0.81 -0.83 7.31
N GLN A 85 1.60 -1.45 6.43
CA GLN A 85 1.57 -2.89 6.19
C GLN A 85 1.80 -3.68 7.49
N ALA A 86 2.83 -3.32 8.26
CA ALA A 86 3.13 -3.98 9.52
C ALA A 86 1.98 -3.86 10.54
N LYS A 87 1.35 -2.67 10.64
CA LYS A 87 0.17 -2.44 11.49
C LYS A 87 -1.00 -3.35 11.09
N ILE A 88 -1.29 -3.46 9.80
CA ILE A 88 -2.36 -4.33 9.28
C ILE A 88 -2.04 -5.81 9.55
N GLU A 89 -0.79 -6.24 9.38
CA GLU A 89 -0.36 -7.61 9.68
C GLU A 89 -0.55 -7.96 11.17
N GLU A 90 -0.22 -7.04 12.08
CA GLU A 90 -0.48 -7.19 13.52
C GLU A 90 -1.97 -7.32 13.84
N GLN A 91 -2.81 -6.46 13.25
CA GLN A 91 -4.27 -6.53 13.40
C GLN A 91 -4.81 -7.88 12.90
N LEU A 92 -4.34 -8.36 11.74
CA LEU A 92 -4.74 -9.64 11.18
C LEU A 92 -4.35 -10.82 12.09
N GLN A 93 -3.16 -10.76 12.71
CA GLN A 93 -2.74 -11.76 13.69
C GLN A 93 -3.65 -11.78 14.92
N GLN A 94 -4.07 -10.61 15.41
CA GLN A 94 -5.01 -10.52 16.53
C GLN A 94 -6.37 -11.12 16.19
N VAL A 95 -6.92 -10.80 15.01
CA VAL A 95 -8.17 -11.37 14.51
C VAL A 95 -8.07 -12.91 14.39
N ASN A 96 -6.96 -13.42 13.86
CA ASN A 96 -6.74 -14.86 13.75
C ASN A 96 -6.66 -15.55 15.12
N LYS A 97 -5.97 -14.94 16.10
CA LYS A 97 -5.94 -15.45 17.49
C LYS A 97 -7.34 -15.48 18.11
N ALA A 98 -8.11 -14.41 17.93
CA ALA A 98 -9.49 -14.34 18.42
C ALA A 98 -10.38 -15.41 17.77
N LYS A 99 -10.23 -15.65 16.46
CA LYS A 99 -10.96 -16.70 15.75
C LYS A 99 -10.61 -18.11 16.26
N VAL A 100 -9.33 -18.39 16.52
CA VAL A 100 -8.89 -19.67 17.08
C VAL A 100 -9.43 -19.87 18.49
N ALA A 101 -9.34 -18.85 19.36
CA ALA A 101 -9.90 -18.91 20.71
C ALA A 101 -11.42 -19.12 20.67
N ASN A 102 -12.15 -18.38 19.84
CA ASN A 102 -13.59 -18.55 19.68
C ASN A 102 -13.95 -19.96 19.23
N LYS A 103 -13.19 -20.60 18.33
CA LYS A 103 -13.42 -22.01 17.95
C LYS A 103 -13.20 -22.98 19.11
N GLN A 104 -12.20 -22.72 19.95
CA GLN A 104 -11.92 -23.54 21.14
C GLN A 104 -13.02 -23.41 22.21
N TYR A 105 -13.56 -22.19 22.41
CA TYR A 105 -14.57 -21.93 23.43
C TYR A 105 -16.03 -22.11 22.96
N ALA A 106 -16.32 -21.93 21.66
CA ALA A 106 -17.66 -22.09 21.10
C ALA A 106 -18.07 -23.56 20.88
N GLY A 107 -17.22 -24.52 21.27
CA GLY A 107 -17.59 -25.93 21.24
C GLY A 107 -17.78 -26.48 19.83
N GLU A 108 -17.01 -26.02 18.83
CA GLU A 108 -16.77 -26.81 17.61
C GLU A 108 -15.91 -28.03 18.00
N THR A 109 -16.49 -28.90 18.82
CA THR A 109 -16.02 -30.25 19.10
C THR A 109 -16.19 -31.06 17.82
N THR A 110 -15.21 -30.97 16.91
CA THR A 110 -14.83 -32.21 16.23
C THR A 110 -14.25 -33.09 17.31
N HIS A 111 -14.96 -34.18 17.62
CA HIS A 111 -14.61 -35.17 18.63
C HIS A 111 -13.11 -35.44 18.70
N VAL A 112 -12.44 -34.88 19.70
CA VAL A 112 -11.25 -35.50 20.25
C VAL A 112 -11.66 -35.97 21.63
N ALA A 113 -12.19 -37.19 21.67
CA ALA A 113 -12.49 -37.92 22.89
C ALA A 113 -11.18 -38.24 23.63
N TYR A 114 -10.53 -37.25 24.23
CA TYR A 114 -9.50 -37.46 25.24
C TYR A 114 -10.18 -37.56 26.61
N GLY A 115 -10.90 -38.66 26.81
CA GLY A 115 -11.64 -38.94 28.05
C GLY A 115 -11.76 -40.44 28.36
N ALA A 116 -10.99 -41.29 27.68
CA ALA A 116 -11.02 -42.74 27.86
C ALA A 116 -9.68 -43.27 28.39
N PHE A 117 -9.14 -42.69 29.48
CA PHE A 117 -8.03 -43.29 30.23
C PHE A 117 -8.12 -42.98 31.74
N PHE A 118 -9.29 -43.26 32.34
CA PHE A 118 -9.31 -43.71 33.73
C PHE A 118 -9.58 -45.21 33.71
N ASP A 119 -8.59 -45.97 33.23
CA ASP A 119 -8.58 -47.41 33.43
C ASP A 119 -8.24 -47.68 34.90
N LYS A 120 -9.04 -48.57 35.50
CA LYS A 120 -8.97 -48.96 36.90
C LYS A 120 -7.63 -49.62 37.18
N LYS A 121 -7.03 -49.32 38.32
CA LYS A 121 -6.08 -50.23 38.98
C LYS A 121 -6.49 -50.42 40.43
N ASN A 122 -6.83 -51.69 40.71
CA ASN A 122 -7.05 -52.40 41.98
C ASN A 122 -6.85 -51.61 43.28
#